data_AF-A0A9W4MGN5-F1
#
_entry.id   AF-A0A9W4MGN5-F1
#
_cell.length_a   1.000
_cell.length_b   1.000
_cell.length_c   1.000
_cell.angle_alpha   90.00
_cell.angle_beta   90.00
_cell.angle_gamma   90.00
#
_symmetry.space_group_name_H-M   'P 1'
#
loop_
_entity.id
_entity.type
_entity.pdbx_description
1 polymer ?
#
loop_
_entity_poly.entity_id
_entity_poly.type
_entity_poly.pdbx_seq_one_letter_code
_entity_poly.pdbx_strand_id
1 'polypeptide(L)'
;MLAEVRRLEWVVYAKPPFGGPEQVLAYLGRYTHRVAIANSRLISMDEDRVAFRWRDYRHHGRAKVMTLDADEFIRRFLLHTLPDGFHRIRHYGFLANGQRAVSTAEQNQATGRRKSRPLSGASGERREGVARPEFPACSVGHF
;
A
#
# COMPACT_ATOMS: atom_id res chain seq x y z
N MET A 1 10.68 17.26 23.64
CA MET A 1 9.70 17.38 22.53
C MET A 1 8.67 16.25 22.51
N LEU A 2 9.04 14.95 22.43
CA LEU A 2 8.05 13.84 22.44
C LEU A 2 7.30 13.65 23.77
N ALA A 3 7.93 13.98 24.90
CA ALA A 3 7.33 13.83 26.24
C ALA A 3 6.08 14.71 26.44
N GLU A 4 5.99 15.82 25.71
CA GLU A 4 4.93 16.81 25.84
C GLU A 4 3.69 16.42 25.02
N VAL A 5 3.94 15.88 23.82
CA VAL A 5 2.93 15.34 22.91
C VAL A 5 2.23 14.08 23.46
N ARG A 6 2.91 13.32 24.33
CA ARG A 6 2.33 12.15 25.03
C ARG A 6 1.29 12.51 26.08
N ARG A 7 1.27 13.74 26.60
CA ARG A 7 0.32 14.20 27.61
C ARG A 7 -0.99 14.71 27.02
N LEU A 8 -1.07 14.83 25.69
CA LEU A 8 -2.30 15.21 25.00
C LEU A 8 -3.28 14.04 25.04
N GLU A 9 -4.55 14.35 25.31
CA GLU A 9 -5.63 13.37 25.20
C GLU A 9 -5.92 13.14 23.71
N TRP A 10 -5.44 12.03 23.17
CA TRP A 10 -5.63 11.68 21.78
C TRP A 10 -7.01 11.07 21.57
N VAL A 11 -7.87 11.79 20.85
CA VAL A 11 -9.14 11.22 20.37
C VAL A 11 -8.83 10.32 19.17
N VAL A 12 -8.67 9.01 19.43
CA VAL A 12 -8.46 8.00 18.39
C VAL A 12 -9.80 7.42 17.97
N TYR A 13 -10.38 7.96 16.90
CA TYR A 13 -11.56 7.38 16.27
C TYR A 13 -11.16 6.34 15.22
N ALA A 14 -11.38 5.06 15.53
CA ALA A 14 -11.19 3.96 14.58
C ALA A 14 -12.52 3.65 13.89
N LYS A 15 -12.68 4.10 12.63
CA LYS A 15 -13.85 3.76 11.83
C LYS A 15 -13.82 2.28 11.45
N PRO A 16 -14.94 1.54 11.53
CA PRO A 16 -15.01 0.15 11.08
C PRO A 16 -14.56 0.02 9.61
N PRO A 17 -13.83 -1.05 9.26
CA PRO A 17 -13.39 -1.27 7.89
C PRO A 17 -14.60 -1.46 6.97
N PHE A 18 -14.63 -0.72 5.86
CA PHE A 18 -15.73 -0.78 4.91
C PHE A 18 -15.62 -2.07 4.07
N GLY A 19 -16.60 -2.96 4.18
CA GLY A 19 -16.82 -4.04 3.19
C GLY A 19 -15.93 -5.29 3.32
N GLY A 20 -15.33 -5.55 4.49
CA GLY A 20 -14.61 -6.80 4.78
C GLY A 20 -13.11 -6.80 4.42
N PRO A 21 -12.38 -7.87 4.79
CA PRO A 21 -10.92 -7.98 4.60
C PRO A 21 -10.46 -7.82 3.14
N GLU A 22 -11.24 -8.32 2.19
CA GLU A 22 -10.94 -8.25 0.76
C GLU A 22 -10.98 -6.80 0.26
N GLN A 23 -11.98 -6.03 0.69
CA GLN A 23 -12.08 -4.61 0.36
C GLN A 23 -10.95 -3.81 0.99
N VAL A 24 -10.56 -4.13 2.23
CA VAL A 24 -9.42 -3.51 2.90
C VAL A 24 -8.13 -3.80 2.13
N LEU A 25 -7.93 -5.04 1.70
CA LEU A 25 -6.76 -5.43 0.91
C LEU A 25 -6.74 -4.74 -0.46
N ALA A 26 -7.88 -4.69 -1.16
CA ALA A 26 -8.02 -3.99 -2.43
C ALA A 26 -7.84 -2.47 -2.28
N TYR A 27 -8.26 -1.90 -1.14
CA TYR A 27 -8.00 -0.52 -0.80
C TYR A 27 -6.50 -0.30 -0.61
N LEU A 28 -5.88 -0.99 0.35
CA LEU A 28 -4.45 -0.85 0.66
C LEU A 28 -3.58 -1.08 -0.57
N GLY A 29 -3.84 -2.13 -1.35
CA GLY A 29 -3.12 -2.43 -2.58
C GLY A 29 -3.16 -1.27 -3.59
N ARG A 30 -4.29 -0.56 -3.72
CA ARG A 30 -4.36 0.63 -4.57
C ARG A 30 -3.50 1.77 -4.04
N TYR A 31 -3.41 1.96 -2.72
CA TYR A 31 -2.58 3.02 -2.12
C TYR A 31 -1.08 2.69 -2.14
N THR A 32 -0.72 1.41 -2.08
CA THR A 32 0.70 0.99 -2.07
C THR A 32 1.27 0.81 -3.48
N HIS A 33 0.46 0.49 -4.49
CA HIS A 33 0.95 0.19 -5.83
C HIS A 33 0.67 1.28 -6.87
N ARG A 34 -0.39 2.10 -6.75
CA ARG A 34 -0.70 3.11 -7.80
C ARG A 34 0.23 4.31 -7.77
N VAL A 35 0.78 4.72 -8.90
CA VAL A 35 1.65 5.90 -9.02
C VAL A 35 0.80 7.19 -9.08
N ALA A 36 1.40 8.32 -9.47
CA ALA A 36 0.79 9.65 -9.62
C ALA A 36 -0.61 9.63 -10.25
N ILE A 37 -0.78 8.89 -11.34
CA ILE A 37 -2.02 8.80 -12.10
C ILE A 37 -2.20 7.38 -12.66
N ALA A 38 -3.45 6.94 -12.76
CA ALA A 38 -3.77 5.64 -13.37
C ALA A 38 -3.96 5.81 -14.88
N ASN A 39 -3.47 4.88 -15.70
CA ASN A 39 -3.56 4.94 -17.17
C ASN A 39 -4.99 5.16 -17.68
N SER A 40 -6.00 4.56 -17.02
CA SER A 40 -7.44 4.77 -17.30
C SER A 40 -7.92 6.23 -17.26
N ARG A 41 -7.10 7.14 -16.71
CA ARG A 41 -7.38 8.57 -16.64
C ARG A 41 -6.76 9.36 -17.79
N LEU A 42 -5.79 8.81 -18.50
CA LEU A 42 -5.24 9.44 -19.71
C LEU A 42 -6.30 9.39 -20.81
N ILE A 43 -6.54 10.51 -21.47
CA ILE A 43 -7.54 10.65 -22.54
C ILE A 43 -6.84 10.69 -23.89
N SER A 44 -5.85 11.56 -24.02
CA SER A 44 -5.07 11.73 -25.24
C SER A 44 -3.69 12.30 -24.90
N MET A 45 -2.77 12.11 -25.83
CA MET A 45 -1.43 12.70 -25.82
C MET A 45 -1.08 13.03 -27.26
N ASP A 46 -0.61 14.25 -27.48
CA ASP A 46 0.05 14.68 -28.70
C ASP A 46 1.53 15.01 -28.39
N GLU A 47 2.27 15.58 -29.34
CA GLU A 47 3.70 15.87 -29.18
C GLU A 47 3.98 16.87 -28.05
N ASP A 48 3.05 17.79 -27.80
CA ASP A 48 3.27 18.91 -26.87
C ASP A 48 2.40 18.81 -25.61
N ARG A 49 1.31 18.02 -25.63
CA ARG A 49 0.26 18.08 -24.59
C ARG A 49 -0.27 16.72 -24.19
N VAL A 50 -0.64 16.62 -22.91
CA VAL A 50 -1.27 15.45 -22.30
C VAL A 50 -2.60 15.85 -21.67
N ALA A 51 -3.69 15.20 -22.08
CA ALA A 51 -5.02 15.39 -21.52
C ALA A 51 -5.42 14.21 -20.62
N PHE A 52 -5.90 14.49 -19.40
CA PHE A 52 -6.30 13.46 -18.46
C PHE A 52 -7.47 13.87 -17.55
N ARG A 53 -8.21 12.87 -17.07
CA ARG A 53 -9.30 13.04 -16.11
C ARG A 53 -8.77 13.11 -14.68
N TRP A 54 -9.25 14.07 -13.91
CA TRP A 54 -8.96 14.20 -12.49
C TRP A 54 -10.25 14.43 -11.69
N ARG A 55 -10.20 14.19 -10.37
CA ARG A 55 -11.32 14.47 -9.46
C ARG A 55 -11.08 15.79 -8.73
N ASP A 56 -12.04 16.69 -8.88
CA ASP A 56 -12.03 17.97 -8.21
C ASP A 56 -12.68 17.87 -6.84
N TYR A 57 -11.87 17.55 -5.83
CA TYR A 57 -12.34 17.42 -4.45
C TYR A 57 -12.86 18.74 -3.86
N ARG A 58 -12.46 19.91 -4.39
CA ARG A 58 -13.02 21.21 -3.97
C ARG A 58 -14.45 21.38 -4.46
N HIS A 59 -14.80 20.77 -5.59
CA HIS A 59 -16.13 20.80 -6.18
C HIS A 59 -16.82 19.43 -6.09
N HIS A 60 -16.97 18.92 -4.86
CA HIS A 60 -17.70 17.68 -4.56
C HIS A 60 -17.19 16.42 -5.30
N GLY A 61 -15.90 16.38 -5.65
CA GLY A 61 -15.29 15.23 -6.31
C GLY A 61 -15.71 15.04 -7.77
N ARG A 62 -16.23 16.07 -8.43
CA ARG A 62 -16.62 16.03 -9.85
C ARG A 62 -15.42 15.64 -10.73
N ALA A 63 -15.67 14.78 -11.72
CA ALA A 63 -14.66 14.43 -12.71
C ALA A 63 -14.51 15.58 -13.70
N LYS A 64 -13.27 16.04 -13.92
CA LYS A 64 -12.92 17.10 -14.87
C LYS A 64 -11.75 16.64 -15.74
N VAL A 65 -11.59 17.27 -16.90
CA VAL A 65 -10.43 17.07 -17.78
C VAL A 65 -9.45 18.22 -17.57
N MET A 66 -8.16 17.90 -17.55
CA MET A 66 -7.07 18.86 -17.54
C MET A 66 -6.12 18.51 -18.67
N THR A 67 -5.62 19.53 -19.36
CA THR A 67 -4.56 19.40 -20.36
C THR A 67 -3.35 20.17 -19.86
N LEU A 68 -2.20 19.53 -19.87
CA LEU A 68 -0.91 20.13 -19.53
C LEU A 68 0.04 19.96 -20.71
N ASP A 69 1.06 20.82 -20.77
CA ASP A 69 2.20 20.58 -21.64
C ASP A 69 2.95 19.31 -21.17
N ALA A 70 3.56 18.58 -22.11
CA ALA A 70 4.13 17.26 -21.87
C ALA A 70 5.26 17.30 -20.84
N ASP A 71 6.09 18.33 -20.88
CA ASP A 71 7.19 18.57 -19.94
C ASP A 71 6.68 18.80 -18.51
N GLU A 72 5.63 19.62 -18.35
CA GLU A 72 5.02 19.86 -17.03
C GLU A 72 4.29 18.61 -16.51
N PHE A 73 3.68 17.82 -17.41
CA PHE A 73 3.12 16.52 -17.03
C PHE A 73 4.22 15.57 -16.49
N ILE A 74 5.34 15.43 -17.21
CA ILE A 74 6.47 14.60 -16.80
C ILE A 74 7.06 15.09 -15.48
N ARG A 75 7.30 16.39 -15.34
CA ARG A 75 7.82 17.00 -14.11
C ARG A 75 6.93 16.66 -12.91
N ARG A 76 5.60 16.82 -13.03
CA ARG A 76 4.65 16.47 -11.96
C ARG A 76 4.58 14.97 -11.71
N PHE A 77 4.67 14.15 -12.74
CA PHE A 77 4.69 12.70 -12.61
C PHE A 77 5.89 12.25 -11.78
N LEU A 78 7.08 12.77 -12.09
CA LEU A 78 8.33 12.41 -11.42
C LEU A 78 8.37 12.81 -9.94
N LEU A 79 7.59 13.81 -9.50
CA LEU A 79 7.42 14.12 -8.07
C LEU A 79 6.82 12.95 -7.26
N HIS A 80 6.18 11.99 -7.92
CA HIS A 80 5.60 10.81 -7.29
C HIS A 80 6.52 9.59 -7.38
N THR A 81 7.64 9.70 -8.07
CA THR A 81 8.68 8.66 -8.12
C THR A 81 9.57 8.84 -6.91
N LEU A 82 9.68 7.79 -6.11
CA LEU A 82 10.52 7.81 -4.92
C LEU A 82 11.99 7.68 -5.35
N PRO A 83 12.90 8.55 -4.89
CA PRO A 83 14.32 8.44 -5.20
C PRO A 83 14.90 7.10 -4.73
N ASP A 84 16.04 6.72 -5.30
CA ASP A 84 16.74 5.50 -4.93
C ASP A 84 17.07 5.46 -3.43
N GLY A 85 16.95 4.26 -2.85
CA GLY A 85 17.16 4.04 -1.42
C GLY A 85 15.96 4.36 -0.52
N PHE A 86 14.89 4.95 -1.05
CA PHE A 86 13.66 5.19 -0.28
C PHE A 86 12.64 4.07 -0.47
N HIS A 87 11.90 3.76 0.60
CA HIS A 87 10.84 2.75 0.59
C HIS A 87 9.47 3.41 0.65
N ARG A 88 8.59 2.97 -0.25
CA ARG A 88 7.20 3.43 -0.33
C ARG A 88 6.35 2.98 0.86
N ILE A 89 6.63 1.80 1.40
CA ILE A 89 6.03 1.28 2.64
C ILE A 89 7.14 1.22 3.68
N ARG A 90 6.92 1.89 4.81
CA ARG A 90 7.81 1.82 5.98
C ARG A 90 7.17 0.92 7.02
N HIS A 91 7.93 -0.05 7.49
CA HIS A 91 7.48 -0.95 8.55
C HIS A 91 7.91 -0.39 9.91
N TYR A 92 6.96 -0.34 10.84
CA TYR A 92 7.16 0.11 12.21
C TYR A 92 6.76 -0.99 13.20
N GLY A 93 7.20 -0.84 14.45
CA GLY A 93 6.94 -1.81 15.51
C GLY A 93 7.57 -3.18 15.22
N PHE A 94 6.80 -4.23 15.38
CA PHE A 94 7.27 -5.62 15.25
C PHE A 94 7.75 -5.98 13.83
N LEU A 95 7.28 -5.26 12.79
CA LEU A 95 7.71 -5.45 11.40
C LEU A 95 8.94 -4.59 11.03
N ALA A 96 9.40 -3.72 11.92
CA ALA A 96 10.55 -2.85 11.68
C ALA A 96 11.82 -3.68 11.51
N ASN A 97 12.66 -3.35 10.52
CA ASN A 97 13.87 -4.12 10.19
C ASN A 97 14.79 -4.34 11.41
N GLY A 98 14.97 -3.32 12.24
CA GLY A 98 15.86 -3.39 13.42
C GLY A 98 15.38 -4.33 14.53
N GLN A 99 14.08 -4.64 14.60
CA GLN A 99 13.50 -5.52 15.62
C GLN A 99 12.90 -6.80 15.02
N ARG A 100 12.99 -6.97 13.70
CA ARG A 100 12.31 -8.04 12.96
C ARG A 100 12.68 -9.43 13.47
N ALA A 101 13.96 -9.68 13.74
CA ALA A 101 14.43 -10.99 14.19
C ALA A 101 13.87 -11.37 15.58
N VAL A 102 13.89 -10.41 16.51
CA VAL A 102 13.37 -10.57 17.87
C VAL A 102 11.85 -10.71 17.84
N SER A 103 11.17 -9.77 17.17
CA SER A 103 9.71 -9.72 17.08
C SER A 103 9.12 -10.94 16.38
N THR A 104 9.78 -11.46 15.33
CA THR A 104 9.33 -12.68 14.64
C THR A 104 9.47 -13.91 15.53
N ALA A 105 10.49 -13.95 16.40
CA ALA A 105 10.65 -15.05 17.34
C ALA A 105 9.53 -15.07 18.38
N GLU A 106 9.21 -13.92 18.97
CA GLU A 106 8.12 -13.73 19.93
C GLU A 106 6.77 -14.08 19.31
N GLN A 107 6.49 -13.62 18.09
CA GLN A 107 5.23 -13.87 17.42
C GLN A 107 5.02 -15.36 17.08
N ASN A 108 6.08 -16.06 16.67
CA ASN A 108 6.03 -17.50 16.41
C ASN A 108 5.74 -18.32 17.68
N GLN A 109 6.29 -17.90 18.83
CA GLN A 109 5.98 -18.51 20.12
C GLN A 109 4.51 -18.28 20.51
N ALA A 110 4.01 -17.05 20.36
CA ALA A 110 2.63 -16.70 20.72
C ALA A 110 1.57 -17.38 19.83
N THR A 111 1.87 -17.62 18.54
CA THR A 111 0.95 -18.27 17.60
C THR A 111 1.18 -19.78 17.43
N GLY A 112 2.14 -20.37 18.16
CA GLY A 112 2.48 -21.80 18.04
C GLY A 112 3.02 -22.21 16.66
N ARG A 113 3.41 -21.24 15.81
CA ARG A 113 3.83 -21.49 14.44
C ARG A 113 5.31 -21.87 14.42
N ARG A 114 5.63 -23.10 13.97
CA ARG A 114 7.03 -23.52 13.77
C ARG A 114 7.67 -22.63 12.71
N LYS A 115 8.90 -22.16 12.98
CA LYS A 115 9.69 -21.34 12.04
C LYS A 115 9.71 -22.02 10.66
N SER A 116 9.10 -21.40 9.66
CA SER A 116 9.28 -21.82 8.27
C SER A 116 10.72 -21.54 7.86
N ARG A 117 11.38 -22.53 7.25
CA ARG A 117 12.76 -22.44 6.75
C ARG A 117 12.91 -21.19 5.86
N PRO A 118 13.97 -20.38 6.02
CA PRO A 118 14.17 -19.21 5.17
C PRO A 118 14.22 -19.66 3.70
N LEU A 119 13.47 -18.97 2.84
CA LEU A 119 13.56 -19.15 1.39
C LEU A 119 14.96 -18.69 0.96
N SER A 120 15.85 -19.63 0.66
CA SER A 120 17.13 -19.33 0.01
C SER A 120 16.85 -18.69 -1.35
N GLY A 121 17.68 -17.70 -1.71
CA GLY A 121 17.48 -16.78 -2.83
C GLY A 121 16.87 -17.38 -4.10
N ALA A 122 15.86 -16.69 -4.62
CA ALA A 122 15.23 -17.01 -5.89
C ALA A 122 16.16 -16.56 -7.03
N SER A 123 17.00 -17.47 -7.52
CA SER A 123 17.35 -17.48 -8.94
C SER A 123 16.11 -17.93 -9.71
N GLY A 124 15.72 -17.13 -10.71
CA GLY A 124 14.45 -17.24 -11.40
C GLY A 124 14.34 -18.53 -12.21
N GLU A 125 13.52 -19.46 -11.74
CA GLU A 125 12.91 -20.49 -12.57
C GLU A 125 11.42 -20.58 -12.25
N ARG A 126 10.60 -20.41 -13.29
CA ARG A 126 9.15 -20.40 -13.24
C ARG A 126 8.68 -21.84 -13.03
N ARG A 127 8.31 -22.22 -11.80
CA ARG A 127 7.69 -23.53 -11.54
C ARG A 127 6.18 -23.44 -11.77
N GLU A 128 5.73 -24.09 -12.84
CA GLU A 128 4.31 -24.36 -13.08
C GLU A 128 3.74 -25.27 -11.99
N GLY A 129 2.46 -25.02 -11.65
CA GLY A 129 1.59 -26.00 -10.99
C GLY A 129 1.93 -26.41 -9.56
N VAL A 130 1.72 -25.51 -8.59
CA VAL A 130 1.50 -25.94 -7.20
C VAL A 130 0.14 -25.45 -6.76
N ALA A 131 -0.77 -26.39 -6.46
CA ALA A 131 -2.09 -26.11 -5.92
C ALA A 131 -1.95 -25.26 -4.65
N ARG A 132 -2.75 -24.18 -4.57
CA ARG A 132 -2.77 -23.29 -3.40
C ARG A 132 -3.23 -24.11 -2.18
N PRO A 133 -2.49 -24.10 -1.05
CA PRO A 133 -2.98 -24.71 0.16
C PRO A 133 -4.22 -23.93 0.64
N GLU A 134 -5.29 -24.66 0.95
CA GLU A 134 -6.48 -24.10 1.59
C GLU A 134 -6.09 -23.54 2.97
N PHE A 135 -6.37 -22.25 3.19
CA PHE A 135 -6.25 -21.64 4.51
C PHE A 135 -7.41 -22.15 5.37
N PRO A 136 -7.18 -22.59 6.62
CA PRO A 136 -8.26 -22.97 7.50
C PRO A 136 -9.15 -21.75 7.74
N ALA A 137 -10.42 -21.87 7.34
CA ALA A 137 -11.43 -20.86 7.58
C ALA A 137 -11.54 -20.61 9.09
N CYS A 138 -11.40 -19.35 9.50
CA CYS A 138 -11.62 -18.96 10.89
C CYS A 138 -13.13 -19.02 11.17
N SER A 139 -13.62 -20.19 11.55
CA SER A 139 -14.98 -20.38 12.04
C SER A 139 -15.02 -19.89 13.49
N VAL A 140 -15.51 -18.67 13.69
CA VAL A 140 -16.41 -18.23 14.78
C VAL A 140 -16.46 -16.69 14.71
N GLY A 141 -17.53 -16.17 14.12
CA GLY A 141 -17.98 -14.79 14.38
C GLY A 141 -19.08 -14.85 15.43
N HIS A 142 -18.84 -14.28 16.61
CA HIS A 142 -19.93 -13.83 17.48
C HIS A 142 -20.23 -12.37 17.10
N PHE A 143 -21.51 -12.12 16.82
CA PHE A 143 -22.09 -10.82 16.51
C PHE A 143 -22.03 -9.86 17.71
#